data_AF-A0A969WNI8-F1
#
_entry.id   AF-A0A969WNI8-F1
#
_cell.length_a   1.000
_cell.length_b   1.000
_cell.length_c   1.000
_cell.angle_alpha   90.00
_cell.angle_beta   90.00
_cell.angle_gamma   90.00
#
_symmetry.space_group_name_H-M   'P 1'
#
loop_
_entity.id
_entity.type
_entity.pdbx_description
1 polymer ?
#
loop_
_entity_poly.entity_id
_entity_poly.type
_entity_poly.pdbx_seq_one_letter_code
_entity_poly.pdbx_strand_id
1 'polypeptide(L)'
;MSRNFKGTFNMADADNYGSQGGGFFSLRDDKDTAIVRFMYNGIEDVQGYAVHEVEAGGKKRYVACLRHYSQPISDCPLCEAQYRVIAKLFLFVYDEETQELKIWDRGKSFFSKISSLCARYNPLVSTPFEVERNGKRGDTNTTYETYALEKDDVGLEDLPEVPDILGSLVLDKSFEEMQFYLTNGYFEAEIEDARPPIRNPQTDRSQRGRPEASSNEMPVRRTPTMRNVPSRGRSDTGQSRDVF
;
A
#
# COMPACT_ATOMS: atom_id res chain seq x y z
N MET A 1 9.71 -36.46 -0.79
CA MET A 1 8.74 -35.42 -0.40
C MET A 1 9.51 -34.13 -0.18
N SER A 2 9.30 -33.11 -1.02
CA SER A 2 9.99 -31.82 -0.88
C SER A 2 9.44 -31.03 0.30
N ARG A 3 10.31 -30.36 1.05
CA ARG A 3 9.91 -29.35 2.04
C ARG A 3 9.81 -28.01 1.32
N ASN A 4 8.60 -27.64 0.89
CA ASN A 4 8.37 -26.28 0.41
C ASN A 4 8.53 -25.31 1.58
N PHE A 5 9.37 -24.29 1.41
CA PHE A 5 9.49 -23.18 2.36
C PHE A 5 8.16 -22.41 2.41
N LYS A 6 7.76 -21.96 3.60
CA LYS A 6 6.70 -20.96 3.79
C LYS A 6 7.36 -19.62 4.10
N GLY A 7 6.81 -18.52 3.59
CA GLY A 7 7.13 -17.16 4.06
C GLY A 7 8.41 -16.53 3.50
N THR A 8 8.76 -16.77 2.23
CA THR A 8 9.81 -16.02 1.52
C THR A 8 9.36 -15.67 0.11
N PHE A 9 9.22 -14.39 -0.20
CA PHE A 9 8.93 -13.87 -1.54
C PHE A 9 10.21 -13.32 -2.19
N ASN A 10 10.30 -13.38 -3.53
CA ASN A 10 11.33 -12.63 -4.27
C ASN A 10 10.95 -11.15 -4.31
N MET A 11 11.90 -10.23 -4.46
CA MET A 11 11.59 -8.79 -4.66
C MET A 11 10.68 -8.57 -5.88
N ALA A 12 10.78 -9.43 -6.90
CA ALA A 12 9.90 -9.42 -8.08
C ALA A 12 8.48 -9.99 -7.82
N ASP A 13 8.27 -10.72 -6.71
CA ASP A 13 6.96 -11.20 -6.29
C ASP A 13 6.30 -10.25 -5.28
N ALA A 14 7.04 -9.27 -4.74
CA ALA A 14 6.62 -8.42 -3.62
C ALA A 14 5.36 -7.62 -3.92
N ASP A 15 5.19 -7.15 -5.16
CA ASP A 15 4.02 -6.39 -5.60
C ASP A 15 2.72 -7.22 -5.58
N ASN A 16 2.82 -8.57 -5.55
CA ASN A 16 1.66 -9.46 -5.38
C ASN A 16 1.24 -9.64 -3.91
N TYR A 17 2.01 -9.11 -2.94
CA TYR A 17 1.68 -9.15 -1.51
C TYR A 17 1.10 -7.81 -1.04
N GLY A 18 0.12 -7.32 -1.79
CA GLY A 18 -0.77 -6.24 -1.35
C GLY A 18 -1.67 -6.66 -0.18
N SER A 19 -2.26 -5.67 0.50
CA SER A 19 -3.41 -5.90 1.37
C SER A 19 -4.61 -6.42 0.56
N GLN A 20 -5.65 -6.94 1.20
CA GLN A 20 -6.91 -7.34 0.51
C GLN A 20 -7.79 -6.14 0.10
N GLY A 21 -7.17 -5.02 -0.26
CA GLY A 21 -7.72 -3.91 -1.00
C GLY A 21 -6.62 -3.42 -1.94
N GLY A 22 -6.95 -3.18 -3.21
CA GLY A 22 -5.98 -2.86 -4.25
C GLY A 22 -5.28 -1.51 -4.05
N GLY A 23 -4.33 -1.23 -4.94
CA GLY A 23 -3.36 -0.14 -4.79
C GLY A 23 -3.98 1.27 -4.67
N PHE A 24 -3.14 2.24 -4.33
CA PHE A 24 -3.56 3.64 -4.40
C PHE A 24 -3.78 4.06 -5.86
N PHE A 25 -4.95 4.63 -6.17
CA PHE A 25 -5.19 5.21 -7.48
C PHE A 25 -4.35 6.49 -7.64
N SER A 26 -3.49 6.53 -8.66
CA SER A 26 -2.62 7.68 -8.92
C SER A 26 -2.37 7.85 -10.42
N LEU A 27 -2.62 9.06 -10.90
CA LEU A 27 -2.15 9.54 -12.19
C LEU A 27 -0.82 10.29 -11.94
N ARG A 28 0.18 10.14 -12.82
CA ARG A 28 1.59 10.46 -12.54
C ARG A 28 2.05 11.74 -13.23
N ASP A 29 1.73 11.87 -14.51
CA ASP A 29 2.18 12.92 -15.41
C ASP A 29 1.01 13.83 -15.85
N ASP A 30 1.32 14.93 -16.53
CA ASP A 30 0.34 15.95 -16.90
C ASP A 30 -0.51 15.47 -18.08
N LYS A 31 -1.83 15.60 -17.99
CA LYS A 31 -2.81 15.03 -18.94
C LYS A 31 -2.88 13.50 -18.99
N ASP A 32 -2.36 12.81 -17.98
CA ASP A 32 -2.74 11.42 -17.70
C ASP A 32 -4.27 11.34 -17.48
N THR A 33 -4.92 10.35 -18.10
CA THR A 33 -6.31 9.97 -17.84
C THR A 33 -6.43 8.54 -17.32
N ALA A 34 -7.55 8.22 -16.67
CA ALA A 34 -8.03 6.85 -16.49
C ALA A 34 -9.56 6.85 -16.37
N ILE A 35 -10.20 5.76 -16.78
CA ILE A 35 -11.65 5.57 -16.60
C ILE A 35 -11.89 4.84 -15.29
N VAL A 36 -12.72 5.40 -14.42
CA VAL A 36 -13.03 4.83 -13.10
C VAL A 36 -14.52 4.92 -12.75
N ARG A 37 -15.01 3.99 -11.94
CA ARG A 37 -16.29 4.11 -11.21
C ARG A 37 -15.99 4.54 -9.78
N PHE A 38 -16.83 5.39 -9.19
CA PHE A 38 -16.81 5.64 -7.75
C PHE A 38 -17.70 4.62 -7.05
N MET A 39 -17.17 3.92 -6.03
CA MET A 39 -17.82 2.76 -5.41
C MET A 39 -18.87 3.15 -4.36
N TYR A 40 -19.88 3.91 -4.78
CA TYR A 40 -20.94 4.46 -3.93
C TYR A 40 -22.28 4.48 -4.69
N ASN A 41 -23.40 4.45 -3.96
CA ASN A 41 -24.70 4.80 -4.51
C ASN A 41 -24.93 6.31 -4.38
N GLY A 42 -24.74 6.84 -3.18
CA GLY A 42 -25.03 8.22 -2.80
C GLY A 42 -23.92 8.88 -1.96
N ILE A 43 -24.24 10.04 -1.39
CA ILE A 43 -23.31 10.82 -0.55
C ILE A 43 -23.26 10.30 0.90
N GLU A 44 -24.32 9.62 1.31
CA GLU A 44 -24.50 8.88 2.55
C GLU A 44 -23.47 7.75 2.73
N ASP A 45 -23.00 7.15 1.64
CA ASP A 45 -21.98 6.09 1.64
C ASP A 45 -20.54 6.64 1.78
N VAL A 46 -20.34 7.95 1.58
CA VAL A 46 -19.00 8.56 1.47
C VAL A 46 -18.50 9.01 2.85
N GLN A 47 -17.81 8.12 3.55
CA GLN A 47 -17.23 8.42 4.86
C GLN A 47 -15.97 9.30 4.78
N GLY A 48 -15.93 10.33 5.63
CA GLY A 48 -14.76 11.20 5.85
C GLY A 48 -14.15 11.02 7.23
N TYR A 49 -12.83 11.11 7.31
CA TYR A 49 -12.04 10.74 8.49
C TYR A 49 -11.26 11.94 9.02
N ALA A 50 -11.37 12.19 10.32
CA ALA A 50 -10.45 13.08 11.05
C ALA A 50 -9.27 12.25 11.54
N VAL A 51 -8.06 12.56 11.06
CA VAL A 51 -6.85 11.77 11.36
C VAL A 51 -5.69 12.63 11.80
N HIS A 52 -4.79 12.05 12.59
CA HIS A 52 -3.43 12.55 12.80
C HIS A 52 -2.48 11.87 11.82
N GLU A 53 -1.46 12.58 11.35
CA GLU A 53 -0.31 11.97 10.67
C GLU A 53 0.82 11.78 11.70
N VAL A 54 1.30 10.55 11.84
CA VAL A 54 2.36 10.15 12.79
C VAL A 54 3.46 9.38 12.05
N GLU A 55 4.64 9.25 12.66
CA GLU A 55 5.70 8.38 12.15
C GLU A 55 5.89 7.18 13.09
N ALA A 56 5.62 5.97 12.59
CA ALA A 56 5.77 4.71 13.32
C ALA A 56 6.46 3.69 12.41
N GLY A 57 7.34 2.85 12.97
CA GLY A 57 8.17 1.92 12.17
C GLY A 57 9.01 2.58 11.05
N GLY A 58 9.35 3.87 11.18
CA GLY A 58 10.03 4.66 10.13
C GLY A 58 9.16 4.96 8.90
N LYS A 59 7.83 4.89 9.04
CA LYS A 59 6.85 5.18 7.99
C LYS A 59 5.79 6.16 8.50
N LYS A 60 5.29 7.01 7.61
CA LYS A 60 4.10 7.81 7.89
C LYS A 60 2.87 6.91 7.96
N ARG A 61 2.05 7.08 9.00
CA ARG A 61 0.76 6.40 9.21
C ARG A 61 -0.31 7.43 9.56
N TYR A 62 -1.55 7.15 9.17
CA TYR A 62 -2.71 7.89 9.67
C TYR A 62 -3.28 7.18 10.90
N VAL A 63 -3.64 7.94 11.92
CA VAL A 63 -4.28 7.46 13.16
C VAL A 63 -5.60 8.20 13.32
N ALA A 64 -6.68 7.50 13.67
CA ALA A 64 -7.98 8.12 13.89
C ALA A 64 -7.91 9.17 15.03
N CYS A 65 -8.61 10.30 14.87
CA CYS A 65 -8.73 11.30 15.94
C CYS A 65 -9.87 10.91 16.89
N LEU A 66 -9.55 10.59 18.15
CA LEU A 66 -10.53 10.15 19.16
C LEU A 66 -11.62 11.18 19.50
N ARG A 67 -11.38 12.46 19.20
CA ARG A 67 -12.31 13.55 19.53
C ARG A 67 -13.02 14.11 18.30
N HIS A 68 -14.30 14.43 18.47
CA HIS A 68 -15.04 15.30 17.56
C HIS A 68 -14.51 16.74 17.60
N TYR A 69 -14.77 17.57 16.58
CA TYR A 69 -14.22 18.93 16.52
C TYR A 69 -14.71 19.82 17.69
N SER A 70 -15.89 19.53 18.25
CA SER A 70 -16.51 20.25 19.36
C SER A 70 -16.10 19.75 20.76
N GLN A 71 -15.32 18.67 20.84
CA GLN A 71 -14.83 18.12 22.10
C GLN A 71 -13.51 18.79 22.55
N PRO A 72 -13.22 18.81 23.88
CA PRO A 72 -11.96 19.29 24.41
C PRO A 72 -10.73 18.67 23.74
N ILE A 73 -9.64 19.42 23.70
CA ILE A 73 -8.37 18.98 23.07
C ILE A 73 -7.79 17.74 23.80
N SER A 74 -8.00 17.65 25.11
CA SER A 74 -7.62 16.53 25.98
C SER A 74 -8.29 15.19 25.65
N ASP A 75 -9.40 15.18 24.92
CA ASP A 75 -10.12 13.95 24.54
C ASP A 75 -9.36 13.10 23.51
N CYS A 76 -8.20 13.57 23.02
CA CYS A 76 -7.29 12.82 22.16
C CYS A 76 -5.83 13.16 22.52
N PRO A 77 -4.98 12.21 22.95
CA PRO A 77 -3.60 12.49 23.35
C PRO A 77 -2.76 13.16 22.26
N LEU A 78 -2.97 12.76 20.99
CA LEU A 78 -2.29 13.37 19.85
C LEU A 78 -2.72 14.84 19.65
N CYS A 79 -3.99 15.19 19.92
CA CYS A 79 -4.43 16.58 19.90
C CYS A 79 -3.80 17.40 21.04
N GLU A 80 -3.72 16.84 22.25
CA GLU A 80 -3.08 17.49 23.40
C GLU A 80 -1.57 17.73 23.14
N ALA A 81 -0.88 16.72 22.60
CA ALA A 81 0.50 16.80 22.11
C ALA A 81 0.70 17.62 20.82
N GLN A 82 -0.30 18.41 20.40
CA GLN A 82 -0.25 19.34 19.26
C GLN A 82 -0.04 18.69 17.87
N TYR A 83 -0.24 17.37 17.71
CA TYR A 83 -0.27 16.76 16.39
C TYR A 83 -1.49 17.28 15.61
N ARG A 84 -1.24 17.75 14.39
CA ARG A 84 -2.27 18.35 13.56
C ARG A 84 -3.34 17.33 13.13
N VAL A 85 -4.61 17.66 13.39
CA VAL A 85 -5.75 16.94 12.79
C VAL A 85 -5.91 17.35 11.32
N ILE A 86 -6.10 16.35 10.45
CA ILE A 86 -6.29 16.46 9.01
C ILE A 86 -7.62 15.78 8.66
N ALA A 87 -8.44 16.44 7.84
CA ALA A 87 -9.67 15.85 7.32
C ALA A 87 -9.42 15.21 5.95
N LYS A 88 -9.59 13.88 5.90
CA LYS A 88 -9.33 12.99 4.76
C LYS A 88 -10.61 12.37 4.21
N LEU A 89 -10.59 12.05 2.93
CA LEU A 89 -11.49 11.16 2.23
C LEU A 89 -10.62 10.07 1.62
N PHE A 90 -10.93 8.80 1.88
CA PHE A 90 -10.29 7.67 1.21
C PHE A 90 -11.34 7.08 0.27
N LEU A 91 -11.39 7.63 -0.95
CA LEU A 91 -12.46 7.30 -1.89
C LEU A 91 -12.15 6.00 -2.60
N PHE A 92 -13.08 5.06 -2.58
CA PHE A 92 -12.97 3.82 -3.33
C PHE A 92 -13.36 4.05 -4.78
N VAL A 93 -12.47 3.66 -5.69
CA VAL A 93 -12.67 3.73 -7.13
C VAL A 93 -12.34 2.39 -7.77
N TYR A 94 -13.19 1.90 -8.66
CA TYR A 94 -12.88 0.76 -9.52
C TYR A 94 -12.25 1.28 -10.81
N ASP A 95 -11.07 0.80 -11.13
CA ASP A 95 -10.27 1.23 -12.28
C ASP A 95 -10.56 0.31 -13.48
N GLU A 96 -11.19 0.84 -14.52
CA GLU A 96 -11.74 0.03 -15.61
C GLU A 96 -10.68 -0.52 -16.58
N GLU A 97 -9.47 0.06 -16.62
CA GLU A 97 -8.37 -0.47 -17.43
C GLU A 97 -7.70 -1.67 -16.76
N THR A 98 -7.50 -1.59 -15.45
CA THR A 98 -6.82 -2.66 -14.67
C THR A 98 -7.78 -3.66 -14.03
N GLN A 99 -9.08 -3.36 -13.98
CA GLN A 99 -10.12 -4.15 -13.30
C GLN A 99 -9.81 -4.36 -11.80
N GLU A 100 -9.30 -3.31 -11.16
CA GLU A 100 -8.89 -3.30 -9.74
C GLU A 100 -9.68 -2.28 -8.91
N LEU A 101 -10.09 -2.67 -7.70
CA LEU A 101 -10.56 -1.75 -6.66
C LEU A 101 -9.37 -1.01 -6.03
N LYS A 102 -9.35 0.32 -6.13
CA LYS A 102 -8.24 1.19 -5.69
C LYS A 102 -8.69 2.27 -4.69
N ILE A 103 -7.76 2.73 -3.85
CA ILE A 103 -8.01 3.79 -2.86
C ILE A 103 -7.48 5.14 -3.36
N TRP A 104 -8.33 6.16 -3.35
CA TRP A 104 -7.99 7.52 -3.74
C TRP A 104 -7.99 8.46 -2.53
N ASP A 105 -6.79 8.65 -1.94
CA ASP A 105 -6.58 9.60 -0.85
C ASP A 105 -6.83 11.04 -1.33
N ARG A 106 -7.79 11.72 -0.71
CA ARG A 106 -8.17 13.10 -1.01
C ARG A 106 -8.34 13.92 0.28
N GLY A 107 -7.96 15.20 0.21
CA GLY A 107 -8.24 16.16 1.27
C GLY A 107 -9.69 16.67 1.23
N LYS A 108 -10.16 17.27 2.33
CA LYS A 108 -11.52 17.83 2.48
C LYS A 108 -12.03 18.73 1.35
N SER A 109 -11.15 19.34 0.54
CA SER A 109 -11.53 20.15 -0.63
C SER A 109 -12.25 19.35 -1.71
N PHE A 110 -12.09 18.02 -1.75
CA PHE A 110 -12.78 17.15 -2.71
C PHE A 110 -14.23 16.85 -2.29
N PHE A 111 -14.65 17.14 -1.05
CA PHE A 111 -15.98 16.80 -0.53
C PHE A 111 -17.11 17.43 -1.36
N SER A 112 -16.97 18.70 -1.75
CA SER A 112 -17.93 19.39 -2.62
C SER A 112 -18.01 18.76 -4.01
N LYS A 113 -16.90 18.22 -4.53
CA LYS A 113 -16.87 17.54 -5.83
C LYS A 113 -17.61 16.20 -5.77
N ILE A 114 -17.26 15.31 -4.83
CA ILE A 114 -17.93 14.00 -4.71
C ILE A 114 -19.42 14.15 -4.38
N SER A 115 -19.79 15.08 -3.49
CA SER A 115 -21.20 15.43 -3.23
C SER A 115 -21.93 15.93 -4.47
N SER A 116 -21.28 16.74 -5.31
CA SER A 116 -21.86 17.19 -6.60
C SER A 116 -21.98 16.08 -7.64
N LEU A 117 -21.20 15.01 -7.54
CA LEU A 117 -21.34 13.82 -8.39
C LEU A 117 -22.50 12.95 -7.91
N CYS A 118 -22.54 12.58 -6.63
CA CYS A 118 -23.63 11.79 -6.03
C CYS A 118 -25.02 12.43 -6.25
N ALA A 119 -25.10 13.76 -6.21
CA ALA A 119 -26.34 14.51 -6.43
C ALA A 119 -26.79 14.58 -7.91
N ARG A 120 -25.98 14.12 -8.86
CA ARG A 120 -26.27 14.14 -10.31
C ARG A 120 -26.34 12.74 -10.93
N TYR A 121 -25.58 11.81 -10.38
CA TYR A 121 -25.44 10.45 -10.89
C TYR A 121 -25.77 9.50 -9.73
N ASN A 122 -26.92 8.83 -9.83
CA ASN A 122 -27.45 7.94 -8.80
C ASN A 122 -27.97 6.62 -9.45
N PRO A 123 -27.59 5.45 -8.93
CA PRO A 123 -26.41 5.24 -8.09
C PRO A 123 -25.14 5.70 -8.83
N LEU A 124 -24.15 6.21 -8.09
CA LEU A 124 -22.96 6.81 -8.68
C LEU A 124 -22.07 5.78 -9.40
N VAL A 125 -21.97 4.55 -8.90
CA VAL A 125 -21.17 3.45 -9.49
C VAL A 125 -21.53 3.12 -10.94
N SER A 126 -22.81 3.21 -11.32
CA SER A 126 -23.28 2.91 -12.67
C SER A 126 -22.89 3.97 -13.71
N THR A 127 -22.26 5.08 -13.29
CA THR A 127 -21.68 6.07 -14.19
C THR A 127 -20.15 5.97 -14.13
N PRO A 128 -19.48 5.43 -15.16
CA PRO A 128 -18.04 5.54 -15.27
C PRO A 128 -17.63 6.99 -15.62
N PHE A 129 -16.47 7.42 -15.12
CA PHE A 129 -15.91 8.75 -15.33
C PHE A 129 -14.49 8.66 -15.86
N GLU A 130 -14.19 9.41 -16.90
CA GLU A 130 -12.80 9.74 -17.23
C GLU A 130 -12.28 10.78 -16.22
N VAL A 131 -11.22 10.44 -15.49
CA VAL A 131 -10.50 11.34 -14.60
C VAL A 131 -9.25 11.85 -15.30
N GLU A 132 -9.13 13.16 -15.50
CA GLU A 132 -7.95 13.79 -16.12
C GLU A 132 -7.12 14.53 -15.05
N ARG A 133 -5.82 14.19 -14.92
CA ARG A 133 -4.87 14.90 -14.05
C ARG A 133 -4.31 16.13 -14.76
N ASN A 134 -4.36 17.27 -14.06
CA ASN A 134 -3.78 18.54 -14.51
C ASN A 134 -2.70 19.00 -13.53
N GLY A 135 -1.53 19.40 -14.06
CA GLY A 135 -0.38 19.85 -13.31
C GLY A 135 0.87 19.01 -13.60
N LYS A 136 2.06 19.59 -13.47
CA LYS A 136 3.31 18.92 -13.90
C LYS A 136 3.64 17.70 -13.03
N ARG A 137 4.49 16.80 -13.54
CA ARG A 137 5.05 15.68 -12.76
C ARG A 137 5.73 16.22 -11.50
N GLY A 138 5.33 15.74 -10.33
CA GLY A 138 5.86 16.22 -9.04
C GLY A 138 5.37 17.60 -8.59
N ASP A 139 4.44 18.24 -9.31
CA ASP A 139 3.72 19.41 -8.79
C ASP A 139 2.82 18.98 -7.61
N THR A 140 2.69 19.87 -6.63
CA THR A 140 1.83 19.68 -5.45
C THR A 140 0.45 20.34 -5.62
N ASN A 141 0.28 21.21 -6.62
CA ASN A 141 -0.95 21.94 -6.88
C ASN A 141 -1.81 21.29 -7.98
N THR A 142 -1.77 19.96 -8.08
CA THR A 142 -2.51 19.22 -9.12
C THR A 142 -4.02 19.33 -8.94
N THR A 143 -4.74 19.60 -10.03
CA THR A 143 -6.19 19.46 -10.09
C THR A 143 -6.58 18.20 -10.86
N TYR A 144 -7.83 17.76 -10.70
CA TYR A 144 -8.37 16.57 -11.34
C TYR A 144 -9.75 16.88 -11.88
N GLU A 145 -9.91 16.84 -13.21
CA GLU A 145 -11.22 16.93 -13.84
C GLU A 145 -11.89 15.55 -13.91
N THR A 146 -13.20 15.54 -14.15
CA THR A 146 -14.02 14.32 -14.21
C THR A 146 -15.07 14.50 -15.29
N TYR A 147 -14.99 13.73 -16.35
CA TYR A 147 -15.95 13.73 -17.45
C TYR A 147 -16.82 12.48 -17.32
N ALA A 148 -18.13 12.65 -17.17
CA ALA A 148 -19.06 11.52 -17.10
C ALA A 148 -19.17 10.86 -18.48
N LEU A 149 -19.10 9.54 -18.52
CA LEU A 149 -19.34 8.74 -19.70
C LEU A 149 -20.83 8.31 -19.75
N GLU A 150 -21.19 7.42 -20.67
CA GLU A 150 -22.54 6.86 -20.74
C GLU A 150 -22.82 5.99 -19.50
N LYS A 151 -24.00 6.17 -18.88
CA LYS A 151 -24.43 5.35 -17.74
C LYS A 151 -24.86 3.96 -18.24
N ASP A 152 -24.46 2.94 -17.52
CA ASP A 152 -24.86 1.55 -17.74
C ASP A 152 -25.64 0.99 -16.53
N ASP A 153 -25.82 -0.35 -16.51
CA ASP A 153 -26.59 -1.08 -15.50
C ASP A 153 -25.71 -1.69 -14.39
N VAL A 154 -24.39 -1.39 -14.33
CA VAL A 154 -23.46 -1.99 -13.36
C VAL A 154 -23.76 -1.48 -11.93
N GLY A 155 -23.98 -2.40 -11.00
CA GLY A 155 -24.22 -2.13 -9.57
C GLY A 155 -22.95 -2.13 -8.72
N LEU A 156 -23.13 -2.12 -7.39
CA LEU A 156 -22.05 -2.43 -6.45
C LEU A 156 -21.88 -3.96 -6.30
N GLU A 157 -22.97 -4.70 -6.48
CA GLU A 157 -23.06 -6.16 -6.41
C GLU A 157 -22.31 -6.89 -7.54
N ASP A 158 -22.02 -6.21 -8.64
CA ASP A 158 -21.25 -6.74 -9.79
C ASP A 158 -19.73 -6.58 -9.61
N LEU A 159 -19.28 -5.87 -8.57
CA LEU A 159 -17.91 -5.40 -8.38
C LEU A 159 -17.31 -5.88 -7.04
N PRO A 160 -15.98 -5.78 -6.84
CA PRO A 160 -15.34 -6.23 -5.60
C PRO A 160 -15.83 -5.49 -4.35
N GLU A 161 -16.03 -6.23 -3.26
CA GLU A 161 -16.43 -5.68 -1.96
C GLU A 161 -15.45 -4.61 -1.45
N VAL A 162 -15.99 -3.53 -0.88
CA VAL A 162 -15.23 -2.40 -0.34
C VAL A 162 -14.74 -2.71 1.09
N PRO A 163 -13.42 -2.72 1.36
CA PRO A 163 -12.89 -3.03 2.69
C PRO A 163 -12.97 -1.83 3.66
N ASP A 164 -13.04 -2.13 4.96
CA ASP A 164 -12.97 -1.12 6.03
C ASP A 164 -11.65 -0.32 5.99
N ILE A 165 -11.74 1.01 6.14
CA ILE A 165 -10.60 1.94 6.20
C ILE A 165 -10.02 2.06 7.61
N LEU A 166 -10.87 1.99 8.64
CA LEU A 166 -10.47 1.99 10.04
C LEU A 166 -9.87 0.61 10.40
N GLY A 167 -8.80 0.61 11.17
CA GLY A 167 -8.00 -0.58 11.47
C GLY A 167 -7.01 -0.98 10.37
N SER A 168 -7.22 -0.57 9.10
CA SER A 168 -6.38 -0.96 7.96
C SER A 168 -5.41 0.17 7.52
N LEU A 169 -5.93 1.16 6.79
CA LEU A 169 -5.20 2.32 6.29
C LEU A 169 -5.11 3.43 7.35
N VAL A 170 -6.22 3.68 8.05
CA VAL A 170 -6.25 4.52 9.24
C VAL A 170 -6.15 3.60 10.45
N LEU A 171 -5.08 3.73 11.22
CA LEU A 171 -4.91 3.03 12.47
C LEU A 171 -6.02 3.48 13.45
N ASP A 172 -6.92 2.57 13.77
CA ASP A 172 -7.81 2.71 14.91
C ASP A 172 -7.02 2.37 16.18
N LYS A 173 -7.08 3.24 17.18
CA LYS A 173 -6.20 3.23 18.35
C LYS A 173 -6.88 3.80 19.59
N SER A 174 -6.71 3.11 20.71
CA SER A 174 -7.16 3.55 22.03
C SER A 174 -6.40 4.78 22.53
N PHE A 175 -6.94 5.43 23.56
CA PHE A 175 -6.29 6.56 24.25
C PHE A 175 -4.95 6.11 24.84
N GLU A 176 -4.93 4.92 25.43
CA GLU A 176 -3.78 4.26 26.05
C GLU A 176 -2.67 3.99 25.02
N GLU A 177 -3.01 3.46 23.84
CA GLU A 177 -2.04 3.25 22.76
C GLU A 177 -1.46 4.56 22.21
N MET A 178 -2.24 5.65 22.18
CA MET A 178 -1.72 6.96 21.78
C MET A 178 -0.78 7.56 22.83
N GLN A 179 -1.08 7.42 24.13
CA GLN A 179 -0.18 7.82 25.21
C GLN A 179 1.11 6.97 25.20
N PHE A 180 0.99 5.66 24.92
CA PHE A 180 2.13 4.78 24.71
C PHE A 180 3.00 5.25 23.54
N TYR A 181 2.40 5.54 22.38
CA TYR A 181 3.12 6.06 21.21
C TYR A 181 3.83 7.37 21.51
N LEU A 182 3.18 8.33 22.19
CA LEU A 182 3.80 9.60 22.59
C LEU A 182 5.00 9.42 23.54
N THR A 183 5.03 8.32 24.30
CA THR A 183 6.12 7.97 25.22
C THR A 183 7.26 7.20 24.54
N ASN A 184 6.94 6.34 23.56
CA ASN A 184 7.86 5.32 23.03
C ASN A 184 8.23 5.46 21.55
N GLY A 185 7.46 6.21 20.75
CA GLY A 185 7.68 6.41 19.30
C GLY A 185 7.19 5.28 18.38
N TYR A 186 6.45 4.29 18.91
CA TYR A 186 5.86 3.18 18.15
C TYR A 186 4.57 2.68 18.83
N PHE A 187 3.80 1.85 18.15
CA PHE A 187 2.61 1.19 18.71
C PHE A 187 2.90 -0.28 19.06
N GLU A 188 2.44 -0.78 20.21
CA GLU A 188 2.79 -2.14 20.70
C GLU A 188 2.39 -3.28 19.75
N ALA A 189 1.34 -3.09 18.94
CA ALA A 189 0.94 -4.04 17.90
C ALA A 189 2.07 -4.36 16.90
N GLU A 190 2.98 -3.41 16.64
CA GLU A 190 4.14 -3.60 15.76
C GLU A 190 5.19 -4.59 16.35
N ILE A 191 5.08 -4.93 17.64
CA ILE A 191 5.96 -5.91 18.31
C ILE A 191 5.42 -7.34 18.22
N GLU A 192 4.11 -7.56 18.18
CA GLU A 192 3.56 -8.93 18.24
C GLU A 192 3.92 -9.74 16.98
N ASP A 193 3.78 -9.14 15.79
CA ASP A 193 4.25 -9.70 14.50
C ASP A 193 5.77 -9.87 14.42
N ALA A 194 6.53 -9.17 15.27
CA ALA A 194 7.99 -9.22 15.30
C ALA A 194 8.56 -10.29 16.25
N ARG A 195 7.73 -11.03 17.00
CA ARG A 195 8.22 -12.04 17.96
C ARG A 195 8.70 -13.31 17.24
N PRO A 196 9.99 -13.70 17.33
CA PRO A 196 10.46 -14.95 16.75
C PRO A 196 9.79 -16.14 17.45
N PRO A 197 9.39 -17.20 16.72
CA PRO A 197 8.62 -18.29 17.30
C PRO A 197 9.42 -19.04 18.36
N ILE A 198 8.84 -19.17 19.55
CA ILE A 198 9.44 -19.86 20.70
C ILE A 198 9.76 -21.30 20.31
N ARG A 199 11.06 -21.63 20.21
CA ARG A 199 11.53 -22.99 19.91
C ARG A 199 11.20 -23.92 21.08
N ASN A 200 10.06 -24.60 20.99
CA ASN A 200 9.61 -25.55 21.99
C ASN A 200 10.45 -26.86 21.90
N PRO A 201 11.35 -27.15 22.86
CA PRO A 201 12.47 -28.09 22.64
C PRO A 201 12.13 -29.54 23.05
N GLN A 202 11.00 -30.08 22.58
CA GLN A 202 10.48 -31.34 23.16
C GLN A 202 9.81 -32.35 22.20
N THR A 203 10.24 -32.43 20.94
CA THR A 203 9.89 -33.56 20.04
C THR A 203 11.07 -34.05 19.18
N ASP A 204 12.05 -34.71 19.80
CA ASP A 204 13.05 -35.52 19.07
C ASP A 204 13.36 -36.82 19.81
N ARG A 205 12.40 -37.76 19.78
CA ARG A 205 12.60 -39.14 20.23
C ARG A 205 11.63 -40.07 19.50
N SER A 206 12.16 -41.20 19.00
CA SER A 206 11.54 -42.08 18.00
C SER A 206 11.41 -41.41 16.62
N GLN A 207 11.67 -42.06 15.48
CA GLN A 207 12.05 -43.46 15.22
C GLN A 207 13.19 -43.53 14.18
N ARG A 208 14.14 -44.48 14.34
CA ARG A 208 14.96 -44.99 13.24
C ARG A 208 15.22 -46.48 13.41
N GLY A 209 14.45 -47.30 12.69
CA GLY A 209 14.79 -48.69 12.43
C GLY A 209 15.89 -48.83 11.37
N ARG A 210 16.58 -49.97 11.42
CA ARG A 210 17.48 -50.56 10.41
C ARG A 210 16.94 -52.00 10.16
N PRO A 211 17.40 -52.79 9.15
CA PRO A 211 18.72 -52.79 8.53
C PRO A 211 18.71 -52.90 6.99
N GLU A 212 19.72 -53.58 6.44
CA GLU A 212 19.93 -54.02 5.05
C GLU A 212 20.61 -53.03 4.07
N ALA A 213 21.20 -53.61 3.01
CA ALA A 213 22.67 -53.65 2.88
C ALA A 213 23.19 -53.84 1.44
N SER A 214 24.50 -53.60 1.27
CA SER A 214 25.25 -53.63 -0.01
C SER A 214 24.87 -52.51 -0.99
N SER A 215 25.73 -52.06 -1.92
CA SER A 215 27.09 -52.49 -2.28
C SER A 215 28.07 -51.30 -2.42
N ASN A 216 29.36 -51.60 -2.64
CA ASN A 216 30.40 -50.60 -2.90
C ASN A 216 30.15 -49.79 -4.19
N GLU A 217 30.56 -48.51 -4.22
CA GLU A 217 31.78 -48.08 -4.95
C GLU A 217 32.16 -46.62 -4.65
N MET A 218 33.45 -46.30 -4.80
CA MET A 218 34.01 -44.93 -4.76
C MET A 218 34.95 -44.72 -5.94
N PRO A 219 35.00 -43.49 -6.49
CA PRO A 219 36.27 -42.91 -6.91
C PRO A 219 36.54 -41.54 -6.26
N VAL A 220 37.79 -41.06 -6.38
CA VAL A 220 38.35 -39.95 -5.60
C VAL A 220 39.00 -38.89 -6.50
N ARG A 221 38.89 -37.60 -6.10
CA ARG A 221 39.55 -36.41 -6.71
C ARG A 221 39.02 -36.05 -8.12
N ARG A 222 39.12 -34.81 -8.61
CA ARG A 222 40.26 -33.86 -8.53
C ARG A 222 39.85 -32.39 -8.44
N THR A 223 40.66 -31.59 -7.73
CA THR A 223 40.84 -30.15 -7.98
C THR A 223 41.88 -29.93 -9.09
N PRO A 224 41.79 -28.81 -9.82
CA PRO A 224 42.99 -28.05 -10.18
C PRO A 224 42.92 -26.56 -9.75
N THR A 225 44.06 -25.87 -9.84
CA THR A 225 44.30 -24.53 -9.29
C THR A 225 44.57 -23.45 -10.35
N MET A 226 44.12 -22.22 -10.07
CA MET A 226 44.74 -20.90 -10.38
C MET A 226 45.38 -20.61 -11.75
N ARG A 227 45.12 -19.40 -12.30
CA ARG A 227 46.07 -18.25 -12.27
C ARG A 227 45.55 -16.93 -12.92
N ASN A 228 46.01 -15.82 -12.35
CA ASN A 228 46.42 -14.49 -12.86
C ASN A 228 45.89 -13.98 -14.24
N VAL A 229 45.42 -12.73 -14.49
CA VAL A 229 45.83 -11.36 -14.05
C VAL A 229 47.19 -10.91 -14.65
N PRO A 230 47.43 -9.65 -15.15
CA PRO A 230 46.60 -8.48 -15.52
C PRO A 230 46.74 -8.16 -17.05
N SER A 231 46.88 -6.96 -17.68
CA SER A 231 46.89 -5.50 -17.34
C SER A 231 46.79 -4.57 -18.58
N ARG A 232 46.10 -3.40 -18.43
CA ARG A 232 46.42 -2.03 -18.96
C ARG A 232 46.44 -1.70 -20.48
N GLY A 233 46.01 -0.45 -20.77
CA GLY A 233 46.22 0.34 -22.01
C GLY A 233 44.90 1.01 -22.48
N ARG A 234 44.65 2.33 -22.55
CA ARG A 234 45.35 3.65 -22.52
C ARG A 234 45.40 4.34 -23.91
N SER A 235 44.81 5.54 -24.00
CA SER A 235 44.99 6.61 -25.03
C SER A 235 44.56 6.25 -26.48
N ASP A 236 44.22 7.17 -27.40
CA ASP A 236 44.10 8.65 -27.34
C ASP A 236 43.12 9.23 -28.40
N THR A 237 42.89 10.55 -28.36
CA THR A 237 42.50 11.51 -29.45
C THR A 237 41.47 11.14 -30.54
N GLY A 238 40.60 12.11 -30.89
CA GLY A 238 39.87 12.14 -32.18
C GLY A 238 38.92 13.34 -32.33
N GLN A 239 39.30 14.36 -33.11
CA GLN A 239 38.41 15.48 -33.49
C GLN A 239 37.79 15.23 -34.86
N SER A 240 36.50 15.61 -35.06
CA SER A 240 36.03 16.52 -36.13
C SER A 240 34.60 16.24 -36.61
N ARG A 241 33.81 17.33 -36.76
CA ARG A 241 32.90 17.61 -37.89
C ARG A 241 31.66 16.70 -38.11
N ASP A 242 30.58 17.15 -38.77
CA ASP A 242 30.21 18.48 -39.28
C ASP A 242 28.67 18.71 -39.21
N VAL A 243 28.30 19.99 -39.09
CA VAL A 243 27.16 20.69 -39.74
C VAL A 243 26.00 19.86 -40.33
N PHE A 244 24.79 20.00 -39.76
CA PHE A 244 23.73 20.90 -40.29
C PHE A 244 22.64 21.17 -39.25
#